data_AF-A0A257M0G8-F1
#
_entry.id   AF-A0A257M0G8-F1
#
_cell.length_a   1.000
_cell.length_b   1.000
_cell.length_c   1.000
_cell.angle_alpha   90.00
_cell.angle_beta   90.00
_cell.angle_gamma   90.00
#
_symmetry.space_group_name_H-M   'P 1'
#
loop_
_entity.id
_entity.type
_entity.pdbx_description
1 polymer ?
#
loop_
_entity_poly.entity_id
_entity_poly.type
_entity_poly.pdbx_seq_one_letter_code
_entity_poly.pdbx_strand_id
1 'polypeptide(L)'
;MSTKTLRIALGADHGGVELKEAVVAALKAAGHEVTDYGTHGKDSVDYADYANLVARGVSDGTQDFGILACTSGVGMCIAANRHHHVRAANVRTVSEATITRQHNDSNVLCLSGNVTDVPTAVAMAEAFLATAFEGGRHERRVCKSSGSRIAETDPAVYDAIFAEERRQRNNIELIASENFASPAVMEAQGSLLTNTYAAGSPGRRWKDG
;
A
#
# COMPACT_ATOMS: atom_id res chain seq x y z
N MET A 1 20.70 -16.68 8.89
CA MET A 1 19.44 -16.03 9.30
C MET A 1 18.56 -15.98 8.08
N SER A 2 17.37 -16.60 8.12
CA SER A 2 16.43 -16.54 6.99
C SER A 2 15.92 -15.11 6.90
N THR A 3 16.45 -14.31 5.97
CA THR A 3 15.86 -13.01 5.65
C THR A 3 14.48 -13.28 5.07
N LYS A 4 13.45 -12.69 5.66
CA LYS A 4 12.08 -12.82 5.16
C LYS A 4 12.04 -12.28 3.73
N THR A 5 11.64 -13.09 2.75
CA THR A 5 11.35 -12.61 1.40
C THR A 5 10.13 -11.68 1.46
N LEU A 6 10.30 -10.46 0.96
CA LEU A 6 9.26 -9.42 0.91
C LEU A 6 8.79 -9.28 -0.54
N ARG A 7 7.50 -8.99 -0.70
CA ARG A 7 6.88 -8.60 -1.99
C ARG A 7 6.83 -7.09 -2.06
N ILE A 8 7.56 -6.50 -3.00
CA ILE A 8 7.77 -5.05 -3.05
C ILE A 8 7.36 -4.54 -4.43
N ALA A 9 6.43 -3.59 -4.44
CA ALA A 9 6.04 -2.88 -5.64
C ALA A 9 6.87 -1.61 -5.83
N LEU A 10 7.39 -1.39 -7.04
CA LEU A 10 8.12 -0.20 -7.39
C LEU A 10 7.47 0.53 -8.56
N GLY A 11 7.49 1.86 -8.51
CA GLY A 11 6.96 2.72 -9.55
C GLY A 11 7.67 4.07 -9.61
N ALA A 12 7.77 4.65 -10.79
CA ALA A 12 8.35 5.98 -10.97
C ALA A 12 7.74 6.72 -12.17
N ASP A 13 7.81 8.05 -12.13
CA ASP A 13 7.75 8.84 -13.35
C ASP A 13 9.15 9.03 -13.95
N HIS A 14 9.22 9.74 -15.08
CA HIS A 14 10.46 10.03 -15.79
C HIS A 14 11.52 10.75 -14.93
N GLY A 15 11.10 11.51 -13.91
CA GLY A 15 11.99 12.22 -13.00
C GLY A 15 12.56 11.35 -11.87
N GLY A 16 12.03 10.13 -11.68
CA GLY A 16 12.48 9.19 -10.64
C GLY A 16 13.00 7.86 -11.17
N VAL A 17 12.97 7.62 -12.49
CA VAL A 17 13.24 6.31 -13.10
C VAL A 17 14.61 5.75 -12.73
N GLU A 18 15.65 6.57 -12.70
CA GLU A 18 17.02 6.14 -12.37
C GLU A 18 17.14 5.65 -10.92
N LEU A 19 16.51 6.35 -9.97
CA LEU A 19 16.48 5.91 -8.58
C LEU A 19 15.72 4.58 -8.44
N LYS A 20 14.57 4.46 -9.12
CA LYS A 20 13.75 3.26 -9.09
C LYS A 20 14.52 2.06 -9.64
N GLU A 21 15.19 2.18 -10.78
CA GLU A 21 15.99 1.10 -11.37
C GLU A 21 17.11 0.61 -10.44
N ALA A 22 17.83 1.54 -9.81
CA ALA A 22 18.86 1.19 -8.86
C ALA A 22 18.30 0.46 -7.62
N VAL A 23 17.18 0.91 -7.09
CA VAL A 23 16.51 0.25 -5.96
C VAL A 23 15.97 -1.12 -6.37
N VAL A 24 15.36 -1.26 -7.56
CA VAL A 24 14.92 -2.56 -8.10
C VAL A 24 16.09 -3.54 -8.15
N ALA A 25 17.25 -3.11 -8.65
CA ALA A 25 18.44 -3.95 -8.75
C ALA A 25 18.94 -4.39 -7.36
N ALA A 26 19.03 -3.45 -6.41
CA ALA A 26 19.48 -3.72 -5.04
C ALA A 26 18.55 -4.71 -4.32
N LEU A 27 17.22 -4.51 -4.39
CA LEU A 27 16.25 -5.36 -3.71
C LEU A 27 16.16 -6.77 -4.29
N LYS A 28 16.28 -6.89 -5.63
CA LYS A 28 16.40 -8.20 -6.28
C LYS A 28 17.67 -8.93 -5.85
N ALA A 29 18.80 -8.21 -5.77
CA ALA A 29 20.06 -8.78 -5.29
C ALA A 29 20.00 -9.21 -3.81
N ALA A 30 19.19 -8.52 -2.99
CA ALA A 30 18.90 -8.90 -1.61
C ALA A 30 17.92 -10.08 -1.45
N GLY A 31 17.38 -10.62 -2.57
CA GLY A 31 16.51 -11.80 -2.57
C GLY A 31 15.02 -11.50 -2.30
N HIS A 32 14.58 -10.27 -2.50
CA HIS A 32 13.17 -9.89 -2.41
C HIS A 32 12.42 -10.11 -3.74
N GLU A 33 11.12 -10.33 -3.67
CA GLU A 33 10.22 -10.39 -4.82
C GLU A 33 9.83 -8.97 -5.23
N VAL A 34 10.32 -8.52 -6.39
CA VAL A 34 10.13 -7.15 -6.86
C VAL A 34 9.21 -7.11 -8.07
N THR A 35 8.10 -6.38 -7.94
CA THR A 35 7.20 -6.02 -9.04
C THR A 35 7.49 -4.58 -9.47
N ASP A 36 8.09 -4.40 -10.65
CA ASP A 36 8.37 -3.07 -11.21
C ASP A 36 7.24 -2.68 -12.19
N TYR A 37 6.42 -1.71 -11.81
CA TYR A 37 5.32 -1.20 -12.63
C TYR A 37 5.76 -0.14 -13.65
N GLY A 38 7.04 0.21 -13.71
CA GLY A 38 7.56 1.26 -14.58
C GLY A 38 7.52 2.65 -13.93
N THR A 39 7.75 3.73 -14.67
CA THR A 39 8.16 3.76 -16.09
C THR A 39 9.55 3.14 -16.30
N HIS A 40 9.91 2.80 -17.54
CA HIS A 40 11.21 2.21 -17.91
C HIS A 40 12.04 3.13 -18.79
N GLY A 41 11.71 4.43 -18.82
CA GLY A 41 12.37 5.41 -19.66
C GLY A 41 12.17 6.83 -19.18
N LYS A 42 12.77 7.78 -19.91
CA LYS A 42 12.70 9.21 -19.62
C LYS A 42 11.59 9.94 -20.38
N ASP A 43 10.77 9.20 -21.12
CA ASP A 43 9.62 9.76 -21.81
C ASP A 43 8.61 10.30 -20.80
N SER A 44 8.00 11.44 -21.13
CA SER A 44 7.03 12.09 -20.27
C SER A 44 5.86 11.14 -19.98
N VAL A 45 5.51 11.04 -18.70
CA VAL A 45 4.43 10.19 -18.18
C VAL A 45 3.80 10.84 -16.96
N ASP A 46 2.58 10.43 -16.64
CA ASP A 46 1.87 10.91 -15.46
C ASP A 46 2.21 10.08 -14.23
N TYR A 47 2.75 10.73 -13.20
CA TYR A 47 3.16 10.07 -11.96
C TYR A 47 2.01 9.29 -11.28
N ALA A 48 0.78 9.75 -11.45
CA ALA A 48 -0.39 9.19 -10.80
C ALA A 48 -0.67 7.75 -11.26
N ASP A 49 -0.37 7.42 -12.52
CA ASP A 49 -0.59 6.08 -13.06
C ASP A 49 0.24 5.04 -12.29
N TYR A 50 1.52 5.32 -12.09
CA TYR A 50 2.44 4.45 -11.36
C TYR A 50 2.19 4.47 -9.86
N ALA A 51 1.89 5.65 -9.28
CA ALA A 51 1.52 5.77 -7.87
C ALA A 51 0.30 4.89 -7.55
N ASN A 52 -0.71 4.90 -8.41
CA ASN A 52 -1.94 4.13 -8.22
C ASN A 52 -1.69 2.62 -8.35
N LEU A 53 -0.84 2.17 -9.27
CA LEU A 53 -0.49 0.74 -9.40
C LEU A 53 0.20 0.21 -8.14
N VAL A 54 1.22 0.92 -7.64
CA VAL A 54 1.92 0.56 -6.41
C VAL A 54 0.99 0.62 -5.20
N ALA A 55 0.23 1.70 -5.05
CA ALA A 55 -0.67 1.90 -3.93
C ALA A 55 -1.78 0.84 -3.87
N ARG A 56 -2.36 0.45 -5.01
CA ARG A 56 -3.32 -0.66 -5.08
C ARG A 56 -2.69 -1.97 -4.61
N GLY A 57 -1.50 -2.30 -5.10
CA GLY A 57 -0.80 -3.53 -4.69
C GLY A 57 -0.61 -3.63 -3.18
N VAL A 58 -0.23 -2.51 -2.54
CA VAL A 58 -0.06 -2.42 -1.08
C VAL A 58 -1.41 -2.43 -0.35
N SER A 59 -2.39 -1.66 -0.83
CA SER A 59 -3.74 -1.58 -0.27
C SER A 59 -4.43 -2.95 -0.23
N ASP A 60 -4.32 -3.70 -1.32
CA ASP A 60 -4.94 -5.02 -1.49
C ASP A 60 -4.18 -6.14 -0.73
N GLY A 61 -2.97 -5.85 -0.21
CA GLY A 61 -2.11 -6.83 0.47
C GLY A 61 -1.41 -7.83 -0.46
N THR A 62 -1.46 -7.60 -1.77
CA THR A 62 -0.70 -8.38 -2.77
C THR A 62 0.79 -8.04 -2.72
N GLN A 63 1.14 -6.89 -2.17
CA GLN A 63 2.50 -6.40 -1.91
C GLN A 63 2.62 -6.03 -0.44
N ASP A 64 3.78 -6.31 0.16
CA ASP A 64 4.05 -5.98 1.56
C ASP A 64 4.42 -4.49 1.69
N PHE A 65 5.16 -3.97 0.72
CA PHE A 65 5.64 -2.58 0.69
C PHE A 65 5.61 -1.99 -0.72
N GLY A 66 5.59 -0.66 -0.80
CA GLY A 66 5.75 0.10 -2.04
C GLY A 66 6.93 1.06 -1.98
N ILE A 67 7.59 1.29 -3.11
CA ILE A 67 8.59 2.35 -3.28
C ILE A 67 8.26 3.13 -4.55
N LEU A 68 8.10 4.44 -4.40
CA LEU A 68 7.74 5.35 -5.48
C LEU A 68 8.84 6.40 -5.66
N ALA A 69 9.12 6.79 -6.89
CA ALA A 69 10.07 7.86 -7.18
C ALA A 69 9.51 8.84 -8.21
N CYS A 70 9.62 10.14 -7.93
CA CYS A 70 9.45 11.17 -8.95
C CYS A 70 10.42 12.31 -8.72
N THR A 71 10.36 13.35 -9.55
CA THR A 71 11.14 14.59 -9.41
C THR A 71 11.23 15.07 -7.94
N SER A 72 10.10 15.26 -7.25
CA SER A 72 10.06 15.77 -5.87
C SER A 72 9.68 14.73 -4.80
N GLY A 73 9.21 13.55 -5.19
CA GLY A 73 8.54 12.55 -4.34
C GLY A 73 7.13 12.96 -3.85
N VAL A 74 6.74 14.24 -4.00
CA VAL A 74 5.51 14.78 -3.39
C VAL A 74 4.26 14.29 -4.12
N GLY A 75 4.25 14.37 -5.46
CA GLY A 75 3.09 13.94 -6.25
C GLY A 75 2.77 12.46 -6.02
N MET A 76 3.78 11.61 -6.06
CA MET A 76 3.67 10.18 -5.74
C MET A 76 3.06 9.94 -4.36
N CYS A 77 3.56 10.65 -3.35
CA CYS A 77 3.06 10.55 -1.98
C CYS A 77 1.59 10.98 -1.85
N ILE A 78 1.20 12.08 -2.51
CA ILE A 78 -0.18 12.57 -2.51
C ILE A 78 -1.13 11.57 -3.18
N ALA A 79 -0.75 11.04 -4.35
CA ALA A 79 -1.58 10.08 -5.08
C ALA A 79 -1.70 8.75 -4.32
N ALA A 80 -0.60 8.21 -3.81
CA ALA A 80 -0.59 6.95 -3.08
C ALA A 80 -1.46 6.99 -1.82
N ASN A 81 -1.41 8.09 -1.05
CA ASN A 81 -2.22 8.27 0.16
C ASN A 81 -3.73 8.45 -0.09
N ARG A 82 -4.19 8.44 -1.36
CA ARG A 82 -5.63 8.37 -1.68
C ARG A 82 -6.21 6.97 -1.52
N HIS A 83 -5.37 5.95 -1.45
CA HIS A 83 -5.80 4.56 -1.31
C HIS A 83 -5.93 4.18 0.17
N HIS A 84 -7.00 3.46 0.50
CA HIS A 84 -7.18 2.95 1.84
C HIS A 84 -6.00 2.07 2.25
N HIS A 85 -5.66 2.10 3.54
CA HIS A 85 -4.56 1.32 4.13
C HIS A 85 -3.15 1.71 3.67
N VAL A 86 -3.00 2.66 2.75
CA VAL A 86 -1.70 3.19 2.33
C VAL A 86 -1.27 4.33 3.23
N ARG A 87 -0.02 4.27 3.67
CA ARG A 87 0.69 5.29 4.47
C ARG A 87 2.00 5.60 3.77
N ALA A 88 1.91 6.41 2.72
CA ALA A 88 3.04 6.86 1.94
C ALA A 88 3.77 8.02 2.64
N ALA A 89 5.11 7.94 2.67
CA ALA A 89 5.96 8.97 3.26
C ALA A 89 6.99 9.47 2.24
N ASN A 90 7.00 10.78 1.99
CA ASN A 90 8.06 11.44 1.24
C ASN A 90 9.14 11.88 2.22
N VAL A 91 10.30 11.23 2.16
CA VAL A 91 11.43 11.45 3.07
C VAL A 91 12.68 11.81 2.27
N ARG A 92 13.64 12.44 2.95
CA ARG A 92 14.85 13.02 2.34
C ARG A 92 16.14 12.37 2.80
N THR A 93 16.10 11.59 3.88
CA THR A 93 17.30 10.99 4.48
C THR A 93 17.04 9.55 4.93
N VAL A 94 18.11 8.78 5.10
CA VAL A 94 18.05 7.42 5.66
C VAL A 94 17.44 7.44 7.07
N SER A 95 17.77 8.45 7.88
CA SER A 95 17.21 8.61 9.22
C SER A 95 15.69 8.81 9.17
N GLU A 96 15.19 9.64 8.25
CA GLU A 96 13.75 9.83 8.06
C GLU A 96 13.06 8.56 7.57
N ALA A 97 13.71 7.77 6.71
CA ALA A 97 13.20 6.47 6.25
C ALA A 97 13.04 5.47 7.41
N THR A 98 13.96 5.47 8.37
CA THR A 98 13.85 4.71 9.63
C THR A 98 12.72 5.24 10.51
N ILE A 99 12.69 6.56 10.76
CA ILE A 99 11.72 7.19 11.67
C ILE A 99 10.29 7.00 11.17
N THR A 100 10.05 7.12 9.87
CA THR A 100 8.70 6.96 9.31
C THR A 100 8.16 5.54 9.49
N ARG A 101 9.02 4.52 9.43
CA ARG A 101 8.66 3.13 9.75
C ARG A 101 8.37 2.95 11.24
N GLN A 102 9.26 3.44 12.11
CA GLN A 102 9.13 3.33 13.56
C GLN A 102 7.86 4.00 14.09
N HIS A 103 7.57 5.21 13.62
CA HIS A 103 6.54 6.05 14.22
C HIS A 103 5.20 6.01 13.51
N ASN A 104 5.19 5.78 12.20
CA ASN A 104 3.99 5.93 11.37
C ASN A 104 3.58 4.61 10.71
N ASP A 105 4.37 3.56 10.90
CA ASP A 105 4.21 2.28 10.20
C ASP A 105 4.00 2.49 8.69
N SER A 106 4.77 3.40 8.08
CA SER A 106 4.62 3.69 6.66
C SER A 106 4.89 2.45 5.83
N ASN A 107 4.03 2.19 4.84
CA ASN A 107 4.13 1.01 3.97
C ASN A 107 4.46 1.38 2.51
N VAL A 108 4.52 2.68 2.20
CA VAL A 108 5.03 3.19 0.92
C VAL A 108 6.10 4.26 1.17
N LEU A 109 7.26 4.11 0.54
CA LEU A 109 8.35 5.07 0.56
C LEU A 109 8.30 5.93 -0.71
N CYS A 110 8.35 7.26 -0.60
CA CYS A 110 8.42 8.16 -1.75
C CYS A 110 9.77 8.87 -1.78
N LEU A 111 10.47 8.74 -2.91
CA LEU A 111 11.81 9.26 -3.17
C LEU A 111 11.76 10.43 -4.15
N SER A 112 12.75 11.32 -4.05
CA SER A 112 12.87 12.52 -4.89
C SER A 112 14.11 12.46 -5.77
N GLY A 113 13.91 12.34 -7.08
CA GLY A 113 14.97 12.34 -8.09
C GLY A 113 15.80 13.63 -8.15
N ASN A 114 15.23 14.78 -7.78
CA ASN A 114 15.94 16.06 -7.84
C ASN A 114 17.00 16.28 -6.77
N VAL A 115 16.90 15.60 -5.62
CA VAL A 115 17.76 15.91 -4.45
C VAL A 115 18.34 14.66 -3.79
N THR A 116 17.99 13.47 -4.27
CA THR A 116 18.48 12.20 -3.72
C THR A 116 19.38 11.57 -4.77
N ASP A 117 20.62 11.25 -4.41
CA ASP A 117 21.49 10.45 -5.27
C ASP A 117 21.14 8.95 -5.17
N VAL A 118 21.62 8.18 -6.16
CA VAL A 118 21.35 6.74 -6.26
C VAL A 118 21.79 5.96 -5.00
N PRO A 119 23.03 6.12 -4.48
CA PRO A 119 23.45 5.41 -3.27
C PRO A 119 22.56 5.71 -2.07
N THR A 120 22.17 6.97 -1.87
CA THR A 120 21.29 7.38 -0.77
C THR A 120 19.89 6.80 -0.94
N ALA A 121 19.35 6.78 -2.16
CA ALA A 121 18.04 6.18 -2.44
C ALA A 121 18.00 4.68 -2.09
N VAL A 122 19.04 3.92 -2.43
CA VAL A 122 19.17 2.51 -2.07
C VAL A 122 19.27 2.34 -0.56
N ALA A 123 20.12 3.12 0.11
CA ALA A 123 20.25 3.07 1.57
C ALA A 123 18.96 3.42 2.31
N MET A 124 18.17 4.38 1.78
CA MET A 124 16.85 4.73 2.31
C MET A 124 15.86 3.59 2.17
N ALA A 125 15.82 2.93 1.00
CA ALA A 125 14.95 1.78 0.75
C ALA A 125 15.29 0.60 1.69
N GLU A 126 16.57 0.29 1.85
CA GLU A 126 17.04 -0.76 2.75
C GLU A 126 16.69 -0.46 4.21
N ALA A 127 16.97 0.76 4.68
CA ALA A 127 16.61 1.18 6.03
C ALA A 127 15.10 1.11 6.28
N PHE A 128 14.29 1.55 5.32
CA PHE A 128 12.83 1.48 5.37
C PHE A 128 12.33 0.02 5.53
N LEU A 129 12.86 -0.90 4.73
CA LEU A 129 12.41 -2.29 4.74
C LEU A 129 12.93 -3.08 5.94
N ALA A 130 14.12 -2.74 6.44
CA ALA A 130 14.72 -3.38 7.61
C ALA A 130 14.09 -2.91 8.94
N THR A 131 13.45 -1.75 8.95
CA THR A 131 12.94 -1.13 10.18
C THR A 131 11.53 -1.62 10.54
N ALA A 132 11.41 -2.17 11.75
CA ALA A 132 10.14 -2.57 12.33
C ALA A 132 9.37 -1.38 12.93
N PHE A 133 8.04 -1.50 12.98
CA PHE A 133 7.19 -0.54 13.66
C PHE A 133 7.32 -0.66 15.19
N GLU A 134 7.37 0.46 15.91
CA GLU A 134 7.56 0.46 17.37
C GLU A 134 6.27 0.18 18.16
N GLY A 135 5.10 0.39 17.56
CA GLY A 135 3.83 0.22 18.24
C GLY A 135 3.62 1.18 19.42
N GLY A 136 2.90 0.73 20.44
CA GLY A 136 2.68 1.49 21.68
C GLY A 136 2.00 2.84 21.44
N ARG A 137 2.64 3.94 21.83
CA ARG A 137 2.07 5.30 21.66
C ARG A 137 1.83 5.68 20.19
N HIS A 138 2.56 5.05 19.28
CA HIS A 138 2.51 5.31 17.85
C HIS A 138 1.29 4.66 17.20
N GLU A 139 0.91 3.46 17.65
CA GLU A 139 -0.27 2.74 17.16
C GLU A 139 -1.55 3.56 17.30
N ARG A 140 -1.75 4.19 18.47
CA ARG A 140 -2.87 5.12 18.69
C ARG A 140 -2.89 6.27 17.68
N ARG A 141 -1.72 6.80 17.30
CA ARG A 141 -1.64 7.93 16.34
C ARG A 141 -1.92 7.45 14.92
N VAL A 142 -1.39 6.28 14.55
CA VAL A 142 -1.66 5.64 13.26
C VAL A 142 -3.16 5.37 13.08
N CYS A 143 -3.81 4.82 14.11
CA CYS A 143 -5.26 4.60 14.12
C CYS A 143 -6.03 5.90 13.88
N LYS A 144 -5.67 6.98 14.59
CA LYS A 144 -6.30 8.31 14.40
C LYS A 144 -6.05 8.92 13.03
N SER A 145 -4.85 8.74 12.47
CA SER A 145 -4.51 9.27 11.14
C SER A 145 -5.15 8.49 10.00
N SER A 146 -5.70 7.30 10.25
CA SER A 146 -6.41 6.51 9.22
C SER A 146 -7.64 7.22 8.66
N GLY A 147 -8.16 8.24 9.36
CA GLY A 147 -9.39 8.95 9.00
C GLY A 147 -10.67 8.13 9.20
N SER A 148 -10.56 6.87 9.67
CA SER A 148 -11.69 6.01 9.94
C SER A 148 -12.26 6.28 11.32
N ARG A 149 -13.41 6.97 11.39
CA ARG A 149 -14.14 7.16 12.65
C ARG A 149 -14.57 5.82 13.26
N ILE A 150 -14.91 4.84 12.42
CA ILE A 150 -15.31 3.50 12.86
C ILE A 150 -14.13 2.81 13.55
N ALA A 151 -12.90 2.96 13.05
CA ALA A 151 -11.72 2.39 13.71
C ALA A 151 -11.50 2.97 15.13
N GLU A 152 -11.94 4.19 15.39
CA GLU A 152 -11.86 4.80 16.73
C GLU A 152 -13.05 4.42 17.61
N THR A 153 -14.26 4.35 17.06
CA THR A 153 -15.49 4.16 17.85
C THR A 153 -15.87 2.69 18.04
N ASP A 154 -15.60 1.85 17.03
CA ASP A 154 -15.94 0.42 17.01
C ASP A 154 -14.90 -0.38 16.20
N PRO A 155 -13.75 -0.73 16.82
CA PRO A 155 -12.69 -1.48 16.15
C PRO A 155 -13.13 -2.85 15.62
N ALA A 156 -14.07 -3.52 16.30
CA ALA A 156 -14.55 -4.84 15.87
C ALA A 156 -15.32 -4.76 14.54
N VAL A 157 -16.15 -3.73 14.38
CA VAL A 157 -16.83 -3.46 13.09
C VAL A 157 -15.82 -3.06 12.02
N TYR A 158 -14.81 -2.24 12.36
CA TYR A 158 -13.76 -1.89 11.42
C TYR A 158 -13.00 -3.13 10.91
N ASP A 159 -12.61 -4.03 11.81
CA ASP A 159 -11.90 -5.26 11.47
C ASP A 159 -12.77 -6.19 10.59
N ALA A 160 -14.08 -6.27 10.87
CA ALA A 160 -15.00 -7.04 10.03
C ALA A 160 -15.15 -6.45 8.61
N ILE A 161 -15.26 -5.13 8.48
CA ILE A 161 -15.28 -4.43 7.19
C ILE A 161 -13.99 -4.71 6.42
N PHE A 162 -12.84 -4.63 7.10
CA PHE A 162 -11.53 -4.88 6.49
C PHE A 162 -11.36 -6.34 6.05
N ALA A 163 -11.80 -7.30 6.87
CA ALA A 163 -11.79 -8.72 6.52
C ALA A 163 -12.67 -8.99 5.28
N GLU A 164 -13.85 -8.36 5.21
CA GLU A 164 -14.74 -8.49 4.06
C GLU A 164 -14.14 -7.84 2.80
N GLU A 165 -13.49 -6.68 2.92
CA GLU A 165 -12.76 -6.06 1.81
C GLU A 165 -11.73 -7.04 1.22
N ARG A 166 -10.91 -7.65 2.08
CA ARG A 166 -9.92 -8.63 1.66
C ARG A 166 -10.55 -9.87 1.04
N ARG A 167 -11.68 -10.35 1.57
CA ARG A 167 -12.41 -11.50 1.02
C ARG A 167 -12.89 -11.20 -0.39
N GLN A 168 -13.57 -10.08 -0.60
CA GLN A 168 -14.14 -9.72 -1.91
C GLN A 168 -13.06 -9.45 -2.97
N ARG A 169 -11.93 -8.85 -2.57
CA ARG A 169 -10.83 -8.53 -3.50
C ARG A 169 -9.99 -9.74 -3.91
N ASN A 170 -9.79 -10.70 -3.01
CA ASN A 170 -8.88 -11.82 -3.22
C ASN A 170 -9.57 -13.13 -3.57
N ASN A 171 -10.90 -13.16 -3.65
CA ASN A 171 -11.67 -14.36 -4.00
C ASN A 171 -12.65 -14.07 -5.14
N ILE A 172 -13.08 -15.14 -5.80
CA ILE A 172 -14.11 -15.09 -6.84
C ILE A 172 -15.39 -15.67 -6.25
N GLU A 173 -16.51 -14.95 -6.40
CA GLU A 173 -17.83 -15.51 -6.11
C GLU A 173 -18.32 -16.34 -7.31
N LEU A 174 -18.56 -17.63 -7.09
CA LEU A 174 -18.99 -18.57 -8.14
C LEU A 174 -20.50 -18.57 -8.34
N ILE A 175 -21.25 -17.93 -7.44
CA ILE A 175 -22.69 -17.75 -7.56
C ILE A 175 -22.96 -16.42 -8.27
N ALA A 176 -23.31 -16.48 -9.56
CA ALA A 176 -23.50 -15.29 -10.40
C ALA A 176 -24.49 -14.25 -9.82
N SER A 177 -25.51 -14.68 -9.07
CA SER A 177 -26.50 -13.80 -8.42
C SER A 177 -26.01 -13.14 -7.13
N GLU A 178 -24.89 -13.59 -6.57
CA GLU A 178 -24.32 -13.12 -5.29
C GLU A 178 -22.95 -12.44 -5.51
N ASN A 179 -22.60 -12.16 -6.76
CA ASN A 179 -21.30 -11.59 -7.12
C ASN A 179 -21.08 -10.20 -6.53
N PHE A 180 -19.81 -9.85 -6.31
CA PHE A 180 -19.44 -8.58 -5.68
C PHE A 180 -19.78 -7.39 -6.56
N ALA A 181 -20.22 -6.30 -5.93
CA ALA A 181 -20.44 -5.04 -6.60
C ALA A 181 -19.13 -4.55 -7.24
N SER A 182 -19.23 -3.81 -8.35
CA SER A 182 -18.03 -3.22 -8.94
C SER A 182 -17.43 -2.16 -8.01
N PRO A 183 -16.11 -1.90 -8.06
CA PRO A 183 -15.48 -0.85 -7.26
C PRO A 183 -16.15 0.53 -7.41
N ALA A 184 -16.62 0.87 -8.61
CA ALA A 184 -17.32 2.12 -8.87
C ALA A 184 -18.68 2.20 -8.13
N VAL A 185 -19.38 1.07 -7.97
CA VAL A 185 -20.64 1.03 -7.19
C VAL A 185 -20.34 1.17 -5.69
N MET A 186 -19.32 0.47 -5.19
CA MET A 186 -18.92 0.58 -3.78
C MET A 186 -18.46 2.00 -3.43
N GLU A 187 -17.71 2.65 -4.32
CA GLU A 187 -17.32 4.06 -4.19
C GLU A 187 -18.55 4.97 -4.11
N ALA A 188 -19.54 4.78 -5.01
CA ALA A 188 -20.77 5.57 -5.00
C ALA A 188 -21.63 5.35 -3.75
N GLN A 189 -21.68 4.12 -3.23
CA GLN A 189 -22.42 3.78 -2.02
C GLN A 189 -21.71 4.17 -0.72
N GLY A 190 -20.38 4.35 -0.77
CA GLY A 190 -19.56 4.60 0.41
C GLY A 190 -19.45 3.39 1.36
N SER A 191 -19.74 2.17 0.88
CA SER A 191 -19.70 0.95 1.66
C SER A 191 -19.40 -0.25 0.76
N LEU A 192 -18.59 -1.18 1.27
CA LEU A 192 -18.34 -2.49 0.64
C LEU A 192 -19.31 -3.58 1.13
N LEU A 193 -20.11 -3.28 2.16
CA LEU A 193 -21.16 -4.14 2.68
C LEU A 193 -22.41 -4.03 1.80
N THR A 194 -22.28 -4.48 0.55
CA THR A 194 -23.28 -4.27 -0.51
C THR A 194 -24.14 -5.52 -0.78
N ASN A 195 -23.73 -6.69 -0.26
CA ASN A 195 -24.46 -7.93 -0.49
C ASN A 195 -25.82 -7.89 0.22
N THR A 196 -26.88 -8.03 -0.56
CA THR A 196 -28.27 -7.79 -0.13
C THR A 196 -28.91 -9.02 0.51
N TYR A 197 -28.28 -10.20 0.45
CA TYR A 197 -28.90 -11.46 0.88
C TYR A 197 -28.58 -11.86 2.32
N ALA A 198 -28.97 -11.04 3.30
CA ALA A 198 -29.07 -11.43 4.71
C ALA A 198 -30.43 -12.08 5.05
N ALA A 199 -30.98 -12.91 4.15
CA ALA A 199 -32.23 -13.64 4.39
C ALA A 199 -31.93 -15.09 4.84
N GLY A 200 -31.51 -15.26 6.10
CA GLY A 200 -31.30 -16.56 6.71
C GLY A 200 -31.60 -16.53 8.20
N SER A 201 -32.53 -17.37 8.66
CA SER A 201 -32.84 -17.50 10.09
C SER A 201 -31.69 -18.18 10.84
N PRO A 202 -31.42 -17.82 12.11
CA PRO A 202 -30.37 -18.44 12.92
C PRO A 202 -30.50 -19.97 12.95
N GLY A 203 -29.40 -20.69 12.68
CA GLY A 203 -29.34 -22.15 12.80
C GLY A 203 -29.70 -22.94 11.54
N ARG A 204 -30.10 -22.30 10.44
CA ARG A 204 -30.26 -22.97 9.14
C ARG A 204 -29.64 -22.19 7.99
N ARG A 205 -28.33 -22.34 7.84
CA ARG A 205 -27.63 -22.71 6.58
C ARG A 205 -26.12 -22.56 6.75
N TRP A 206 -25.41 -23.53 6.18
CA TRP A 206 -24.03 -23.38 5.75
C TRP A 206 -24.08 -22.68 4.38
N LYS A 207 -23.66 -21.43 4.35
CA LYS A 207 -23.29 -20.70 3.14
C LYS A 207 -22.07 -19.89 3.56
N ASP A 208 -21.00 -20.07 2.82
CA ASP A 208 -19.62 -19.71 3.18
C ASP A 208 -19.07 -20.69 4.23
N GLY A 209 -18.07 -21.46 3.80
CA GLY A 209 -17.42 -22.48 4.64
C GLY A 209 -16.44 -21.89 5.65
#